data_AF-A0A3C2B8V7-F1
#
_entry.id   AF-A0A3C2B8V7-F1
#
_cell.length_a   1.000
_cell.length_b   1.000
_cell.length_c   1.000
_cell.angle_alpha   90.00
_cell.angle_beta   90.00
_cell.angle_gamma   90.00
#
_symmetry.space_group_name_H-M   'P 1'
#
loop_
_entity.id
_entity.type
_entity.pdbx_description
1 polymer ?
#
loop_
_entity_poly.entity_id
_entity_poly.type
_entity_poly.pdbx_seq_one_letter_code
_entity_poly.pdbx_strand_id
1 'polypeptide(L)'
;MSVFYRQFERHDHATGIKAHSTTYCPGCGHGVAQKYLAEAIDELGVQDRTVLVSPVGCTVFSYYYFDVGNTQAAHGRAPAVAIGHKTANPDSIVICYQGDGDLASIGLAEIISAAQLGLPITVIFANNAIYGMTGGQMAPTTLMGQPTTTSPDGRTAFAGQPLKVAEMIAGLDGPVFVERVALYDNKHRIHAQRSIKKALELQVQGVGFSFIEVLTECPTHLKLEPEAAEAWVRDSMEPVFPLGVKKDITGSAHYPEFPTPAFEPERVLWALGTTTVVPEGHAAGFPAHLDPDDVSLKLAGAGGDGAQTAAMLITKAAINEGFDSTHIPSYGPESRGGTSYADVHVAATEVLAPAAPNPHVLLAFNAP
;
A
#
# COMPACT_ATOMS: atom_id res chain seq x y z
N MET A 1 15.81 17.89 5.87
CA MET A 1 14.59 18.73 5.71
C MET A 1 13.55 17.86 5.03
N SER A 2 12.44 17.54 5.68
CA SER A 2 11.35 16.72 5.08
C SER A 2 10.74 17.46 3.88
N VAL A 3 10.64 16.78 2.74
CA VAL A 3 10.13 17.33 1.46
C VAL A 3 8.61 17.39 1.36
N PHE A 4 7.88 16.74 2.26
CA PHE A 4 6.43 16.59 2.09
C PHE A 4 5.60 17.58 2.92
N TYR A 5 5.94 17.82 4.18
CA TYR A 5 5.15 18.70 5.06
C TYR A 5 6.07 19.42 6.07
N ARG A 6 5.89 20.74 6.25
CA ARG A 6 6.60 21.52 7.28
C ARG A 6 5.98 21.37 8.68
N GLN A 7 4.69 21.07 8.74
CA GLN A 7 3.90 20.89 9.95
C GLN A 7 2.76 19.91 9.65
N PHE A 8 2.51 18.97 10.56
CA PHE A 8 1.38 18.04 10.48
C PHE A 8 0.32 18.51 11.48
N GLU A 9 -0.92 18.72 11.03
CA GLU A 9 -2.01 19.07 11.93
C GLU A 9 -2.58 17.79 12.53
N ARG A 10 -2.64 17.73 13.87
CA ARG A 10 -3.08 16.54 14.61
C ARG A 10 -4.58 16.33 14.41
N HIS A 11 -5.04 15.07 14.27
CA HIS A 11 -6.47 14.78 14.28
C HIS A 11 -7.11 15.35 15.55
N ASP A 12 -8.22 16.09 15.38
CA ASP A 12 -8.90 16.83 16.46
C ASP A 12 -7.98 17.79 17.25
N HIS A 13 -7.02 18.46 16.58
CA HIS A 13 -6.13 19.48 17.18
C HIS A 13 -5.43 19.04 18.48
N ALA A 14 -4.99 17.78 18.55
CA ALA A 14 -4.33 17.20 19.73
C ALA A 14 -5.22 17.06 20.97
N THR A 15 -6.55 17.25 20.87
CA THR A 15 -7.46 17.00 22.00
C THR A 15 -7.76 15.53 22.25
N GLY A 16 -7.15 14.63 21.46
CA GLY A 16 -7.27 13.18 21.58
C GLY A 16 -8.61 12.66 21.07
N ILE A 17 -8.94 11.41 21.41
CA ILE A 17 -10.26 10.82 21.11
C ILE A 17 -11.31 11.45 22.05
N LYS A 18 -11.70 12.71 21.82
CA LYS A 18 -12.87 13.27 22.51
C LYS A 18 -14.14 12.70 21.89
N ALA A 19 -14.83 11.87 22.68
CA ALA A 19 -16.23 11.44 22.51
C ALA A 19 -16.58 10.26 21.57
N HIS A 20 -15.62 9.46 21.06
CA HIS A 20 -15.96 8.34 20.15
C HIS A 20 -15.46 6.98 20.65
N SER A 21 -16.38 6.03 20.77
CA SER A 21 -16.10 4.60 20.85
C SER A 21 -15.15 4.18 19.73
N THR A 22 -14.23 3.25 20.03
CA THR A 22 -13.44 2.58 18.99
C THR A 22 -14.33 2.12 17.83
N THR A 23 -13.89 2.34 16.60
CA THR A 23 -14.53 1.80 15.38
C THR A 23 -14.37 0.29 15.27
N TYR A 24 -13.45 -0.29 16.04
CA TYR A 24 -13.28 -1.74 16.10
C TYR A 24 -14.38 -2.41 16.92
N CYS A 25 -14.77 -3.59 16.48
CA CYS A 25 -15.76 -4.39 17.17
C CYS A 25 -15.28 -4.79 18.59
N PRO A 26 -16.17 -4.94 19.57
CA PRO A 26 -15.81 -5.48 20.88
C PRO A 26 -15.08 -6.82 20.76
N GLY A 27 -13.95 -6.97 21.44
CA GLY A 27 -13.12 -8.17 21.36
C GLY A 27 -12.21 -8.29 20.14
N CYS A 28 -12.15 -7.26 19.27
CA CYS A 28 -11.22 -7.28 18.14
C CYS A 28 -9.77 -7.02 18.57
N GLY A 29 -8.84 -7.83 18.07
CA GLY A 29 -7.40 -7.72 18.39
C GLY A 29 -6.73 -6.44 17.89
N HIS A 30 -7.30 -5.72 16.92
CA HIS A 30 -6.71 -4.49 16.36
C HIS A 30 -6.44 -3.43 17.43
N GLY A 31 -7.38 -3.21 18.36
CA GLY A 31 -7.22 -2.19 19.41
C GLY A 31 -6.04 -2.49 20.33
N VAL A 32 -5.79 -3.76 20.64
CA VAL A 32 -4.68 -4.17 21.51
C VAL A 32 -3.34 -4.10 20.76
N ALA A 33 -3.29 -4.55 19.51
CA ALA A 33 -2.10 -4.43 18.66
C ALA A 33 -1.70 -2.95 18.45
N GLN A 34 -2.68 -2.08 18.17
CA GLN A 34 -2.43 -0.64 18.01
C GLN A 34 -2.02 0.04 19.31
N LYS A 35 -2.59 -0.36 20.45
CA LYS A 35 -2.12 0.12 21.75
C LYS A 35 -0.62 -0.15 21.93
N TYR A 36 -0.17 -1.38 21.67
CA TYR A 36 1.25 -1.73 21.81
C TYR A 36 2.14 -1.01 20.79
N LEU A 37 1.65 -0.78 19.58
CA LEU A 37 2.33 0.06 18.61
C LEU A 37 2.47 1.50 19.12
N ALA A 38 1.42 2.08 19.70
CA ALA A 38 1.45 3.43 20.24
C ALA A 38 2.42 3.55 21.42
N GLU A 39 2.40 2.60 22.36
CA GLU A 39 3.35 2.52 23.47
C GLU A 39 4.80 2.42 22.96
N ALA A 40 5.06 1.60 21.94
CA ALA A 40 6.39 1.50 21.35
C ALA A 40 6.86 2.81 20.69
N ILE A 41 5.97 3.53 20.00
CA ILE A 41 6.30 4.84 19.39
C ILE A 41 6.65 5.87 20.47
N ASP A 42 5.86 5.92 21.55
CA ASP A 42 6.05 6.84 22.68
C ASP A 42 7.35 6.54 23.44
N GLU A 43 7.56 5.28 23.83
CA GLU A 43 8.75 4.84 24.57
C GLU A 43 10.06 5.07 23.80
N LEU A 44 10.02 5.01 22.47
CA LEU A 44 11.17 5.28 21.62
C LEU A 44 11.34 6.77 21.27
N GLY A 45 10.36 7.61 21.60
CA GLY A 45 10.41 9.05 21.34
C GLY A 45 10.44 9.39 19.84
N VAL A 46 9.78 8.59 19.00
CA VAL A 46 9.85 8.71 17.52
C VAL A 46 8.58 9.23 16.86
N GLN A 47 7.61 9.69 17.64
CA GLN A 47 6.30 10.15 17.17
C GLN A 47 6.40 11.13 15.98
N ASP A 48 7.16 12.22 16.12
CA ASP A 48 7.22 13.31 15.12
C ASP A 48 7.92 12.92 13.81
N ARG A 49 8.60 11.78 13.76
CA ARG A 49 9.23 11.23 12.55
C ARG A 49 8.61 9.93 12.08
N THR A 50 7.50 9.50 12.68
CA THR A 50 6.79 8.29 12.29
C THR A 50 5.80 8.57 11.16
N VAL A 51 5.77 7.69 10.16
CA VAL A 51 4.78 7.67 9.09
C VAL A 51 4.06 6.32 9.09
N LEU A 52 2.78 6.33 9.40
CA LEU A 52 1.92 5.16 9.38
C LEU A 52 1.20 5.04 8.03
N VAL A 53 1.45 3.93 7.34
CA VAL A 53 0.81 3.59 6.06
C VAL A 53 -0.36 2.66 6.35
N SER A 54 -1.56 3.18 6.18
CA SER A 54 -2.83 2.53 6.55
C SER A 54 -3.63 2.19 5.29
N PRO A 55 -3.56 0.95 4.76
CA PRO A 55 -4.30 0.57 3.56
C PRO A 55 -5.74 0.15 3.86
N VAL A 56 -6.52 -0.02 2.80
CA VAL A 56 -7.93 -0.44 2.85
C VAL A 56 -8.12 -1.76 3.61
N GLY A 57 -9.07 -1.76 4.56
CA GLY A 57 -9.36 -2.88 5.46
C GLY A 57 -9.66 -2.36 6.87
N CYS A 58 -9.97 -3.23 7.84
CA CYS A 58 -10.13 -2.80 9.24
C CYS A 58 -8.87 -2.05 9.74
N THR A 59 -7.72 -2.41 9.21
CA THR A 59 -6.43 -1.75 9.46
C THR A 59 -6.38 -0.29 9.01
N VAL A 60 -7.25 0.14 8.09
CA VAL A 60 -7.29 1.52 7.60
C VAL A 60 -7.55 2.50 8.74
N PHE A 61 -8.36 2.13 9.75
CA PHE A 61 -8.75 3.05 10.81
C PHE A 61 -7.60 3.52 11.70
N SER A 62 -6.41 2.96 11.57
CA SER A 62 -5.21 3.41 12.30
C SER A 62 -4.97 4.92 12.14
N TYR A 63 -5.26 5.51 10.98
CA TYR A 63 -5.04 6.95 10.79
C TYR A 63 -5.93 7.85 11.67
N TYR A 64 -7.01 7.33 12.27
CA TYR A 64 -7.82 8.08 13.24
C TYR A 64 -7.24 8.02 14.66
N TYR A 65 -6.36 7.07 14.95
CA TYR A 65 -5.91 6.77 16.31
C TYR A 65 -4.48 7.25 16.61
N PHE A 66 -3.65 7.37 15.58
CA PHE A 66 -2.23 7.72 15.75
C PHE A 66 -1.96 9.17 15.39
N ASP A 67 -1.35 9.87 16.34
CA ASP A 67 -0.87 11.23 16.20
C ASP A 67 0.54 11.26 15.59
N VAL A 68 0.63 10.83 14.34
CA VAL A 68 1.86 10.70 13.54
C VAL A 68 1.56 11.11 12.09
N GLY A 69 2.59 11.17 11.24
CA GLY A 69 2.36 11.29 9.79
C GLY A 69 1.55 10.09 9.29
N ASN A 70 0.52 10.32 8.49
CA ASN A 70 -0.35 9.24 8.00
C ASN A 70 -0.47 9.28 6.48
N THR A 71 -0.52 8.10 5.86
CA THR A 71 -0.84 7.97 4.44
C THR A 71 -1.77 6.79 4.25
N GLN A 72 -2.93 7.05 3.65
CA GLN A 72 -3.81 5.98 3.21
C GLN A 72 -3.29 5.42 1.88
N ALA A 73 -3.01 4.13 1.84
CA ALA A 73 -2.64 3.45 0.60
C ALA A 73 -3.87 2.79 -0.04
N ALA A 74 -3.84 2.66 -1.37
CA ALA A 74 -4.76 1.77 -2.07
C ALA A 74 -4.57 0.33 -1.58
N HIS A 75 -5.61 -0.51 -1.72
CA HIS A 75 -5.58 -1.89 -1.24
C HIS A 75 -4.40 -2.67 -1.83
N GLY A 76 -3.59 -3.27 -0.96
CA GLY A 76 -2.36 -4.01 -1.27
C GLY A 76 -1.13 -3.16 -1.55
N ARG A 77 -1.24 -1.83 -1.59
CA ARG A 77 -0.14 -0.94 -2.00
C ARG A 77 0.64 -0.31 -0.84
N ALA A 78 0.32 -0.64 0.40
CA ALA A 78 1.06 -0.13 1.56
C ALA A 78 2.59 -0.36 1.49
N PRO A 79 3.10 -1.54 1.06
CA PRO A 79 4.54 -1.74 0.94
C PRO A 79 5.19 -0.80 -0.09
N ALA A 80 4.56 -0.61 -1.26
CA ALA A 80 5.04 0.31 -2.29
C ALA A 80 5.07 1.76 -1.80
N VAL A 81 4.00 2.21 -1.13
CA VAL A 81 3.93 3.55 -0.51
C VAL A 81 4.99 3.71 0.57
N ALA A 82 5.25 2.68 1.38
CA ALA A 82 6.26 2.72 2.43
C ALA A 82 7.69 2.82 1.89
N ILE A 83 8.00 2.14 0.78
CA ILE A 83 9.27 2.31 0.07
C ILE A 83 9.44 3.78 -0.33
N GLY A 84 8.41 4.40 -0.92
CA GLY A 84 8.42 5.80 -1.30
C GLY A 84 8.73 6.74 -0.13
N HIS A 85 8.00 6.59 0.99
CA HIS A 85 8.26 7.37 2.21
C HIS A 85 9.68 7.18 2.75
N LYS A 86 10.13 5.92 2.86
CA LYS A 86 11.43 5.62 3.45
C LYS A 86 12.58 6.12 2.60
N THR A 87 12.48 5.99 1.29
CA THR A 87 13.53 6.44 0.35
C THR A 87 13.57 7.95 0.19
N ALA A 88 12.41 8.62 0.24
CA ALA A 88 12.35 10.07 0.15
C ALA A 88 12.71 10.77 1.48
N ASN A 89 12.49 10.11 2.62
CA ASN A 89 12.88 10.59 3.94
C ASN A 89 13.53 9.46 4.77
N PRO A 90 14.83 9.16 4.57
CA PRO A 90 15.54 8.06 5.22
C PRO A 90 15.45 8.03 6.75
N ASP A 91 15.35 9.19 7.40
CA ASP A 91 15.31 9.31 8.87
C ASP A 91 13.92 9.00 9.46
N SER A 92 12.90 8.84 8.62
CA SER A 92 11.54 8.53 9.07
C SER A 92 11.39 7.08 9.56
N ILE A 93 10.49 6.89 10.51
CA ILE A 93 10.04 5.57 10.98
C ILE A 93 8.76 5.23 10.21
N VAL A 94 8.88 4.43 9.17
CA VAL A 94 7.78 4.02 8.30
C VAL A 94 7.22 2.69 8.77
N ILE A 95 5.91 2.66 8.97
CA ILE A 95 5.20 1.49 9.52
C ILE A 95 4.02 1.16 8.61
N CYS A 96 3.95 -0.07 8.12
CA CYS A 96 2.75 -0.58 7.44
C CYS A 96 1.91 -1.38 8.43
N TYR A 97 0.63 -1.05 8.59
CA TYR A 97 -0.32 -1.84 9.36
C TYR A 97 -1.32 -2.49 8.40
N GLN A 98 -1.16 -3.77 8.10
CA GLN A 98 -1.90 -4.43 7.01
C GLN A 98 -2.69 -5.65 7.50
N GLY A 99 -3.87 -5.87 6.92
CA GLY A 99 -4.70 -7.06 7.20
C GLY A 99 -4.45 -8.19 6.20
N ASP A 100 -5.07 -9.35 6.45
CA ASP A 100 -4.96 -10.58 5.63
C ASP A 100 -5.12 -10.32 4.13
N GLY A 101 -6.30 -9.89 3.71
CA GLY A 101 -6.59 -9.64 2.31
C GLY A 101 -5.71 -8.56 1.65
N ASP A 102 -5.31 -7.56 2.44
CA ASP A 102 -4.47 -6.48 1.95
C ASP A 102 -3.06 -6.98 1.62
N LEU A 103 -2.41 -7.66 2.58
CA LEU A 103 -1.03 -8.07 2.47
C LEU A 103 -0.86 -9.41 1.76
N ALA A 104 -1.66 -10.42 2.11
CA ALA A 104 -1.45 -11.80 1.69
C ALA A 104 -2.18 -12.15 0.39
N SER A 105 -3.07 -11.28 -0.10
CA SER A 105 -3.78 -11.45 -1.38
C SER A 105 -3.31 -10.43 -2.41
N ILE A 106 -4.00 -9.30 -2.54
CA ILE A 106 -3.74 -8.33 -3.62
C ILE A 106 -2.38 -7.63 -3.47
N GLY A 107 -1.86 -7.53 -2.24
CA GLY A 107 -0.54 -6.98 -1.93
C GLY A 107 0.59 -7.99 -1.86
N LEU A 108 0.37 -9.28 -2.17
CA LEU A 108 1.38 -10.33 -1.96
C LEU A 108 2.69 -10.04 -2.70
N ALA A 109 2.62 -9.64 -3.97
CA ALA A 109 3.81 -9.30 -4.74
C ALA A 109 4.52 -8.05 -4.19
N GLU A 110 3.76 -7.07 -3.69
CA GLU A 110 4.30 -5.83 -3.15
C GLU A 110 5.07 -6.08 -1.86
N ILE A 111 4.50 -6.87 -0.93
CA ILE A 111 5.18 -7.17 0.33
C ILE A 111 6.42 -8.03 0.12
N ILE A 112 6.39 -9.01 -0.80
CA ILE A 112 7.56 -9.82 -1.14
C ILE A 112 8.67 -8.93 -1.72
N SER A 113 8.32 -8.02 -2.62
CA SER A 113 9.29 -7.09 -3.23
C SER A 113 9.88 -6.14 -2.19
N ALA A 114 9.05 -5.52 -1.34
CA ALA A 114 9.49 -4.62 -0.29
C ALA A 114 10.36 -5.33 0.77
N ALA A 115 9.97 -6.54 1.17
CA ALA A 115 10.72 -7.36 2.11
C ALA A 115 12.08 -7.75 1.54
N GLN A 116 12.15 -8.15 0.27
CA GLN A 116 13.41 -8.51 -0.39
C GLN A 116 14.37 -7.33 -0.52
N LEU A 117 13.87 -6.10 -0.69
CA LEU A 117 14.69 -4.89 -0.67
C LEU A 117 15.39 -4.67 0.69
N GLY A 118 14.85 -5.22 1.78
CA GLY A 118 15.46 -5.15 3.11
C GLY A 118 15.43 -3.78 3.77
N LEU A 119 14.77 -2.79 3.14
CA LEU A 119 14.68 -1.42 3.65
C LEU A 119 14.22 -1.40 5.11
N PRO A 120 14.83 -0.57 5.98
CA PRO A 120 14.40 -0.44 7.37
C PRO A 120 13.01 0.19 7.46
N ILE A 121 12.02 -0.67 7.31
CA ILE A 121 10.58 -0.45 7.40
C ILE A 121 10.05 -1.54 8.33
N THR A 122 9.02 -1.23 9.11
CA THR A 122 8.34 -2.22 9.93
C THR A 122 6.97 -2.52 9.34
N VAL A 123 6.68 -3.80 9.11
CA VAL A 123 5.37 -4.27 8.68
C VAL A 123 4.73 -5.05 9.81
N ILE A 124 3.54 -4.63 10.22
CA ILE A 124 2.69 -5.34 11.16
C ILE A 124 1.54 -5.94 10.38
N PHE A 125 1.54 -7.26 10.30
CA PHE A 125 0.53 -8.05 9.63
C PHE A 125 -0.51 -8.54 10.63
N ALA A 126 -1.67 -7.89 10.67
CA ALA A 126 -2.81 -8.31 11.49
C ALA A 126 -3.55 -9.46 10.78
N ASN A 127 -3.12 -10.69 11.09
CA ASN A 127 -3.72 -11.90 10.57
C ASN A 127 -4.95 -12.27 11.40
N ASN A 128 -6.13 -12.09 10.84
CA ASN A 128 -7.41 -12.51 11.40
C ASN A 128 -8.09 -13.62 10.57
N ALA A 129 -7.37 -14.23 9.63
CA ALA A 129 -7.85 -15.30 8.76
C ALA A 129 -9.13 -14.97 7.96
N ILE A 130 -9.42 -13.69 7.72
CA ILE A 130 -10.66 -13.29 7.04
C ILE A 130 -10.62 -11.86 6.47
N TYR A 131 -11.40 -11.59 5.43
CA TYR A 131 -11.66 -10.20 5.00
C TYR A 131 -12.68 -9.52 5.91
N GLY A 132 -12.22 -8.90 7.00
CA GLY A 132 -13.10 -8.32 8.01
C GLY A 132 -13.99 -7.17 7.52
N MET A 133 -13.41 -6.14 6.91
CA MET A 133 -14.17 -4.92 6.56
C MET A 133 -15.25 -5.15 5.51
N THR A 134 -15.03 -6.08 4.59
CA THR A 134 -15.91 -6.29 3.43
C THR A 134 -17.03 -7.28 3.68
N GLY A 135 -17.15 -7.83 4.89
CA GLY A 135 -18.25 -8.74 5.24
C GLY A 135 -17.85 -10.21 5.38
N GLY A 136 -16.58 -10.52 5.70
CA GLY A 136 -16.19 -11.85 6.14
C GLY A 136 -15.94 -12.86 5.02
N GLN A 137 -15.31 -12.43 3.92
CA GLN A 137 -14.95 -13.32 2.81
C GLN A 137 -13.70 -14.15 3.11
N MET A 138 -13.55 -15.27 2.38
CA MET A 138 -12.35 -16.12 2.43
C MET A 138 -11.09 -15.33 2.06
N ALA A 139 -10.10 -15.42 2.94
CA ALA A 139 -8.78 -14.83 2.82
C ALA A 139 -7.68 -15.89 2.61
N PRO A 140 -6.50 -15.50 2.10
CA PRO A 140 -5.38 -16.42 1.90
C PRO A 140 -5.00 -17.22 3.14
N THR A 141 -5.19 -16.67 4.35
CA THR A 141 -4.88 -17.37 5.61
C THR A 141 -6.10 -18.00 6.30
N THR A 142 -7.31 -17.90 5.72
CA THR A 142 -8.51 -18.62 6.20
C THR A 142 -8.23 -20.11 6.38
N LEU A 143 -8.62 -20.68 7.52
CA LEU A 143 -8.31 -22.06 7.88
C LEU A 143 -9.11 -23.07 7.06
N MET A 144 -8.58 -24.30 6.95
CA MET A 144 -9.30 -25.42 6.34
C MET A 144 -10.62 -25.66 7.07
N GLY A 145 -11.71 -25.79 6.32
CA GLY A 145 -13.06 -25.99 6.84
C GLY A 145 -13.72 -24.76 7.48
N GLN A 146 -13.02 -23.61 7.59
CA GLN A 146 -13.61 -22.39 8.15
C GLN A 146 -14.65 -21.79 7.19
N PRO A 147 -15.94 -21.70 7.56
CA PRO A 147 -16.97 -21.07 6.76
C PRO A 147 -16.74 -19.56 6.61
N THR A 148 -17.00 -19.03 5.43
CA THR A 148 -16.95 -17.58 5.13
C THR A 148 -18.12 -17.20 4.23
N THR A 149 -18.37 -15.91 3.99
CA THR A 149 -19.49 -15.49 3.14
C THR A 149 -19.35 -15.89 1.67
N THR A 150 -18.13 -16.12 1.19
CA THR A 150 -17.84 -16.59 -0.18
C THR A 150 -17.50 -18.09 -0.25
N SER A 151 -17.28 -18.74 0.89
CA SER A 151 -17.11 -20.19 1.02
C SER A 151 -17.96 -20.73 2.19
N PRO A 152 -19.28 -20.88 2.01
CA PRO A 152 -20.19 -21.24 3.10
C PRO A 152 -19.94 -22.65 3.65
N ASP A 153 -19.47 -23.59 2.81
CA ASP A 153 -19.06 -24.94 3.23
C ASP A 153 -17.62 -24.98 3.77
N GLY A 154 -16.98 -23.82 3.88
CA GLY A 154 -15.63 -23.63 4.35
C GLY A 154 -14.54 -23.82 3.29
N ARG A 155 -13.31 -23.48 3.65
CA ARG A 155 -12.14 -23.66 2.77
C ARG A 155 -11.87 -25.14 2.54
N THR A 156 -11.79 -25.55 1.29
CA THR A 156 -11.48 -26.93 0.90
C THR A 156 -10.11 -27.03 0.23
N ALA A 157 -9.64 -28.25 -0.03
CA ALA A 157 -8.38 -28.47 -0.73
C ALA A 157 -8.34 -27.86 -2.13
N PHE A 158 -9.52 -27.61 -2.75
CA PHE A 158 -9.63 -26.89 -4.02
C PHE A 158 -9.12 -25.44 -3.91
N ALA A 159 -9.34 -24.78 -2.78
CA ALA A 159 -8.82 -23.44 -2.50
C ALA A 159 -7.37 -23.45 -1.93
N GLY A 160 -6.73 -24.61 -1.89
CA GLY A 160 -5.39 -24.79 -1.32
C GLY A 160 -5.31 -24.67 0.20
N GLN A 161 -4.11 -24.80 0.75
CA GLN A 161 -3.84 -24.67 2.18
C GLN A 161 -3.67 -23.20 2.60
N PRO A 162 -3.95 -22.85 3.88
CA PRO A 162 -3.72 -21.49 4.40
C PRO A 162 -2.28 -21.02 4.19
N LEU A 163 -2.13 -19.80 3.69
CA LEU A 163 -0.83 -19.24 3.33
C LEU A 163 0.00 -18.87 4.57
N LYS A 164 1.21 -19.41 4.67
CA LYS A 164 2.14 -19.19 5.79
C LYS A 164 3.03 -17.99 5.53
N VAL A 165 2.48 -16.79 5.72
CA VAL A 165 3.12 -15.53 5.31
C VAL A 165 4.44 -15.26 6.05
N ALA A 166 4.48 -15.37 7.39
CA ALA A 166 5.73 -15.13 8.11
C ALA A 166 6.86 -16.10 7.69
N GLU A 167 6.55 -17.37 7.41
CA GLU A 167 7.54 -18.32 6.91
C GLU A 167 8.03 -17.94 5.51
N MET A 168 7.15 -17.47 4.61
CA MET A 168 7.55 -16.97 3.30
C MET A 168 8.46 -15.76 3.41
N ILE A 169 8.11 -14.78 4.24
CA ILE A 169 8.91 -13.56 4.46
C ILE A 169 10.26 -13.92 5.13
N ALA A 170 10.27 -14.84 6.09
CA ALA A 170 11.50 -15.33 6.70
C ALA A 170 12.44 -16.06 5.73
N GLY A 171 11.90 -16.64 4.64
CA GLY A 171 12.69 -17.27 3.59
C GLY A 171 13.40 -16.30 2.65
N LEU A 172 13.07 -15.01 2.69
CA LEU A 172 13.71 -13.97 1.88
C LEU A 172 15.02 -13.50 2.52
N ASP A 173 15.94 -12.97 1.72
CA ASP A 173 17.23 -12.48 2.22
C ASP A 173 17.10 -11.15 2.97
N GLY A 174 16.27 -10.24 2.44
CA GLY A 174 16.15 -8.86 2.92
C GLY A 174 15.67 -8.67 4.37
N PRO A 175 14.64 -9.39 4.87
CA PRO A 175 14.16 -9.22 6.24
C PRO A 175 15.21 -9.58 7.28
N VAL A 176 15.40 -8.74 8.30
CA VAL A 176 16.36 -9.03 9.38
C VAL A 176 15.69 -9.65 10.60
N PHE A 177 14.39 -9.38 10.77
CA PHE A 177 13.60 -9.86 11.88
C PHE A 177 12.18 -10.19 11.43
N VAL A 178 11.75 -11.42 11.69
CA VAL A 178 10.43 -11.93 11.37
C VAL A 178 9.92 -12.73 12.56
N GLU A 179 8.80 -12.31 13.15
CA GLU A 179 8.21 -12.99 14.29
C GLU A 179 6.70 -13.07 14.18
N ARG A 180 6.13 -14.17 14.68
CA ARG A 180 4.68 -14.32 14.86
C ARG A 180 4.31 -14.28 16.34
N VAL A 181 3.31 -13.47 16.68
CA VAL A 181 2.79 -13.26 18.04
C VAL A 181 1.26 -13.38 18.05
N ALA A 182 0.66 -13.42 19.23
CA ALA A 182 -0.79 -13.53 19.41
C ALA A 182 -1.28 -12.67 20.59
N LEU A 183 -2.61 -12.47 20.68
CA LEU A 183 -3.23 -11.57 21.64
C LEU A 183 -4.23 -12.24 22.59
N TYR A 184 -4.41 -13.57 22.50
CA TYR A 184 -5.47 -14.30 23.19
C TYR A 184 -5.27 -14.47 24.70
N ASP A 185 -4.12 -14.11 25.27
CA ASP A 185 -3.90 -14.08 26.72
C ASP A 185 -2.84 -13.04 27.14
N ASN A 186 -2.69 -12.82 28.45
CA ASN A 186 -1.77 -11.82 28.99
C ASN A 186 -0.28 -12.12 28.69
N LYS A 187 0.12 -13.40 28.66
CA LYS A 187 1.52 -13.77 28.41
C LYS A 187 1.89 -13.42 26.96
N HIS A 188 1.03 -13.79 26.02
CA HIS A 188 1.24 -13.54 24.59
C HIS A 188 1.08 -12.06 24.24
N ARG A 189 0.18 -11.34 24.92
CA ARG A 189 0.08 -9.87 24.85
C ARG A 189 1.37 -9.16 25.22
N ILE A 190 1.99 -9.52 26.35
CA ILE A 190 3.29 -8.95 26.77
C ILE A 190 4.37 -9.29 25.74
N HIS A 191 4.33 -10.50 25.18
CA HIS A 191 5.27 -10.90 24.12
C HIS A 191 5.07 -10.10 22.84
N ALA A 192 3.82 -9.89 22.40
CA ALA A 192 3.47 -9.07 21.25
C ALA A 192 3.95 -7.63 21.42
N GLN A 193 3.75 -7.03 22.60
CA GLN A 193 4.25 -5.70 22.93
C GLN A 193 5.77 -5.59 22.74
N ARG A 194 6.53 -6.55 23.28
CA ARG A 194 8.00 -6.59 23.16
C ARG A 194 8.44 -6.77 21.71
N SER A 195 7.77 -7.65 20.96
CA SER A 195 8.09 -7.94 19.57
C SER A 195 7.87 -6.73 18.66
N ILE A 196 6.72 -6.04 18.82
CA ILE A 196 6.40 -4.79 18.12
C ILE A 196 7.45 -3.72 18.45
N LYS A 197 7.77 -3.52 19.73
CA LYS A 197 8.80 -2.55 20.15
C LYS A 197 10.17 -2.87 19.52
N LYS A 198 10.61 -4.13 19.58
CA LYS A 198 11.87 -4.57 18.96
C LYS A 198 11.90 -4.27 17.47
N ALA A 199 10.81 -4.49 16.74
CA ALA A 199 10.74 -4.19 15.31
C ALA A 199 10.96 -2.69 15.02
N LEU A 200 10.37 -1.80 15.83
CA LEU A 200 10.58 -0.36 15.71
C LEU A 200 12.01 0.03 16.12
N GLU A 201 12.56 -0.56 17.19
CA GLU A 201 13.95 -0.33 17.61
C GLU A 201 14.95 -0.65 16.49
N LEU A 202 14.77 -1.77 15.80
CA LEU A 202 15.61 -2.16 14.66
C LEU A 202 15.54 -1.13 13.53
N GLN A 203 14.36 -0.57 13.28
CA GLN A 203 14.19 0.49 12.30
C GLN A 203 14.86 1.80 12.75
N VAL A 204 14.73 2.18 14.03
CA VAL A 204 15.40 3.34 14.62
C VAL A 204 16.92 3.26 14.48
N GLN A 205 17.47 2.05 14.61
CA GLN A 205 18.89 1.75 14.46
C GLN A 205 19.32 1.56 13.00
N GLY A 206 18.39 1.59 12.03
CA GLY A 206 18.70 1.38 10.61
C GLY A 206 19.13 -0.05 10.27
N VAL A 207 18.77 -1.06 11.07
CA VAL A 207 19.25 -2.44 10.90
C VAL A 207 18.68 -3.10 9.64
N GLY A 208 17.38 -2.90 9.37
CA GLY A 208 16.74 -3.43 8.17
C GLY A 208 15.25 -3.74 8.36
N PHE A 209 14.68 -4.41 7.36
CA PHE A 209 13.25 -4.73 7.29
C PHE A 209 12.80 -5.66 8.43
N SER A 210 11.72 -5.29 9.11
CA SER A 210 11.12 -6.07 10.19
C SER A 210 9.66 -6.42 9.89
N PHE A 211 9.27 -7.65 10.21
CA PHE A 211 7.92 -8.16 9.97
C PHE A 211 7.35 -8.83 11.21
N ILE A 212 6.20 -8.37 11.66
CA ILE A 212 5.50 -8.90 12.83
C ILE A 212 4.12 -9.37 12.40
N GLU A 213 3.92 -10.69 12.36
CA GLU A 213 2.59 -11.27 12.20
C GLU A 213 1.91 -11.36 13.55
N VAL A 214 0.78 -10.67 13.69
CA VAL A 214 -0.05 -10.72 14.89
C VAL A 214 -1.29 -11.54 14.56
N LEU A 215 -1.46 -12.69 15.22
CA LEU A 215 -2.72 -13.42 15.18
C LEU A 215 -3.75 -12.61 15.98
N THR A 216 -4.81 -12.17 15.30
CA THR A 216 -5.80 -11.22 15.82
C THR A 216 -7.20 -11.80 15.76
N GLU A 217 -8.01 -11.47 16.76
CA GLU A 217 -9.38 -11.93 16.89
C GLU A 217 -10.33 -11.12 15.98
N CYS A 218 -11.23 -11.82 15.28
CA CYS A 218 -12.34 -11.23 14.52
C CYS A 218 -13.70 -11.80 15.00
N PRO A 219 -14.15 -11.45 16.21
CA PRO A 219 -15.37 -12.02 16.81
C PRO A 219 -16.61 -11.84 15.93
N THR A 220 -16.73 -10.70 15.25
CA THR A 220 -17.88 -10.39 14.38
C THR A 220 -18.10 -11.41 13.27
N HIS A 221 -17.05 -11.79 12.53
CA HIS A 221 -17.22 -12.71 11.40
C HIS A 221 -17.07 -14.17 11.79
N LEU A 222 -16.37 -14.45 12.89
CA LEU A 222 -16.42 -15.77 13.52
C LEU A 222 -17.77 -16.03 14.20
N LYS A 223 -18.57 -14.98 14.45
CA LYS A 223 -19.82 -15.01 15.23
C LYS A 223 -19.62 -15.61 16.62
N LEU A 224 -18.51 -15.22 17.24
CA LEU A 224 -18.10 -15.66 18.57
C LEU A 224 -18.09 -14.48 19.53
N GLU A 225 -18.39 -14.75 20.80
CA GLU A 225 -18.09 -13.82 21.89
C GLU A 225 -16.56 -13.62 22.00
N PRO A 226 -16.09 -12.48 22.54
CA PRO A 226 -14.66 -12.16 22.62
C PRO A 226 -13.77 -13.28 23.18
N GLU A 227 -14.16 -13.87 24.32
CA GLU A 227 -13.41 -14.94 24.99
C GLU A 227 -13.34 -16.22 24.13
N ALA A 228 -14.42 -16.51 23.38
CA ALA A 228 -14.45 -17.63 22.46
C ALA A 228 -13.61 -17.36 21.20
N ALA A 229 -13.53 -16.10 20.75
CA ALA A 229 -12.65 -15.71 19.66
C ALA A 229 -11.17 -15.83 20.05
N GLU A 230 -10.80 -15.42 21.27
CA GLU A 230 -9.45 -15.64 21.83
C GLU A 230 -9.12 -17.14 21.86
N ALA A 231 -10.03 -17.96 22.39
CA ALA A 231 -9.87 -19.42 22.39
C ALA A 231 -9.76 -20.00 20.97
N TRP A 232 -10.52 -19.48 20.01
CA TRP A 232 -10.43 -19.90 18.61
C TRP A 232 -9.06 -19.60 17.99
N VAL A 233 -8.47 -18.44 18.26
CA VAL A 233 -7.10 -18.12 17.80
C VAL A 233 -6.10 -19.13 18.39
N ARG A 234 -6.17 -19.40 19.69
CA ARG A 234 -5.29 -20.37 20.37
C ARG A 234 -5.47 -21.80 19.83
N ASP A 235 -6.71 -22.26 19.71
CA ASP A 235 -7.01 -23.68 19.47
C ASP A 235 -7.07 -24.02 17.96
N SER A 236 -7.32 -23.03 17.09
CA SER A 236 -7.50 -23.24 15.65
C SER A 236 -6.42 -22.57 14.80
N MET A 237 -6.10 -21.29 15.05
CA MET A 237 -5.10 -20.58 14.23
C MET A 237 -3.67 -20.97 14.56
N GLU A 238 -3.29 -20.97 15.85
CA GLU A 238 -1.92 -21.25 16.26
C GLU A 238 -1.37 -22.61 15.77
N PRO A 239 -2.13 -23.72 15.77
CA PRO A 239 -1.65 -24.97 15.19
C PRO A 239 -1.27 -24.88 13.71
N VAL A 240 -1.93 -24.00 12.95
CA VAL A 240 -1.65 -23.73 11.52
C VAL A 240 -0.54 -22.69 11.35
N PHE A 241 -0.52 -21.70 12.24
CA PHE A 241 0.40 -20.57 12.29
C PHE A 241 1.18 -20.55 13.62
N PRO A 242 2.18 -21.43 13.81
CA PRO A 242 2.88 -21.55 15.09
C PRO A 242 3.53 -20.22 15.48
N LEU A 243 3.45 -19.83 16.76
CA LEU A 243 4.05 -18.59 17.26
C LEU A 243 5.59 -18.63 17.26
N GLY A 244 6.21 -17.49 17.58
CA GLY A 244 7.63 -17.33 17.79
C GLY A 244 8.40 -16.80 16.59
N VAL A 245 9.70 -16.62 16.79
CA VAL A 245 10.65 -16.07 15.82
C VAL A 245 10.79 -17.01 14.62
N LYS A 246 10.61 -16.47 13.41
CA LYS A 246 10.83 -17.17 12.13
C LYS A 246 12.17 -16.82 11.51
N LYS A 247 12.66 -15.60 11.76
CA LYS A 247 14.01 -15.14 11.38
C LYS A 247 14.48 -14.08 12.37
N ASP A 248 15.72 -14.20 12.82
CA ASP A 248 16.41 -13.14 13.57
C ASP A 248 17.91 -13.21 13.27
N ILE A 249 18.38 -12.28 12.44
CA ILE A 249 19.79 -12.12 12.06
C ILE A 249 20.32 -10.73 12.46
N THR A 250 19.66 -10.10 13.43
CA THR A 250 19.90 -8.71 13.82
C THR A 250 21.32 -8.45 14.33
N GLY A 251 22.00 -9.45 14.89
CA GLY A 251 23.37 -9.34 15.39
C GLY A 251 24.46 -9.19 14.30
N SER A 252 24.14 -9.46 13.03
CA SER A 252 25.07 -9.34 11.90
C SER A 252 24.55 -8.47 10.76
N ALA A 253 23.31 -7.98 10.86
CA ALA A 253 22.66 -7.23 9.79
C ALA A 253 22.86 -5.73 9.99
N HIS A 254 23.08 -5.02 8.89
CA HIS A 254 22.98 -3.57 8.82
C HIS A 254 22.52 -3.20 7.41
N TYR A 255 21.51 -2.36 7.30
CA TYR A 255 21.11 -1.86 6.01
C TYR A 255 22.17 -0.88 5.50
N PRO A 256 22.52 -0.89 4.20
CA PRO A 256 23.43 0.10 3.65
C PRO A 256 22.96 1.53 3.97
N GLU A 257 23.91 2.45 4.16
CA GLU A 257 23.56 3.86 4.31
C GLU A 257 22.75 4.34 3.10
N PHE A 258 21.68 5.09 3.39
CA PHE A 258 20.87 5.67 2.32
C PHE A 258 21.72 6.71 1.57
N PRO A 259 21.72 6.69 0.22
CA PRO A 259 22.33 7.77 -0.53
C PRO A 259 21.59 9.07 -0.21
N THR A 260 22.33 10.18 -0.09
CA THR A 260 21.72 11.50 0.08
C THR A 260 20.81 11.77 -1.13
N PRO A 261 19.49 12.01 -0.92
CA PRO A 261 18.61 12.35 -2.04
C PRO A 261 19.11 13.63 -2.72
N ALA A 262 19.41 13.56 -4.01
CA ALA A 262 19.82 14.68 -4.82
C ALA A 262 18.90 14.78 -6.04
N PHE A 263 18.23 15.92 -6.20
CA PHE A 263 17.52 16.24 -7.43
C PHE A 263 18.47 17.04 -8.32
N GLU A 264 19.03 16.37 -9.33
CA GLU A 264 19.94 16.95 -10.33
C GLU A 264 19.23 16.93 -11.69
N PRO A 265 18.42 17.95 -12.03
CA PRO A 265 17.61 17.97 -13.26
C PRO A 265 18.43 17.67 -14.52
N GLU A 266 19.59 18.32 -14.66
CA GLU A 266 20.46 18.14 -15.82
C GLU A 266 20.97 16.71 -15.96
N ARG A 267 21.28 16.04 -14.84
CA ARG A 267 21.72 14.64 -14.85
C ARG A 267 20.58 13.70 -15.23
N VAL A 268 19.36 13.97 -14.76
CA VAL A 268 18.18 13.19 -15.15
C VAL A 268 17.92 13.34 -16.64
N LEU A 269 17.95 14.57 -17.16
CA LEU A 269 17.81 14.85 -18.59
C LEU A 269 18.88 14.12 -19.41
N TRP A 270 20.15 14.23 -19.00
CA TRP A 270 21.26 13.52 -19.64
C TRP A 270 21.07 11.99 -19.64
N ALA A 271 20.68 11.41 -18.50
CA ALA A 271 20.52 9.96 -18.36
C ALA A 271 19.35 9.42 -19.21
N LEU A 272 18.29 10.22 -19.38
CA LEU A 272 17.16 9.90 -20.24
C LEU A 272 17.45 10.20 -21.73
N GLY A 273 18.60 10.80 -22.05
CA GLY A 273 18.91 11.26 -23.40
C GLY A 273 17.94 12.34 -23.90
N THR A 274 17.37 13.13 -22.98
CA THR A 274 16.37 14.16 -23.26
C THR A 274 16.88 15.55 -22.87
N THR A 275 16.10 16.58 -23.18
CA THR A 275 16.45 18.00 -22.99
C THR A 275 15.21 18.81 -22.63
N THR A 276 15.41 19.96 -22.01
CA THR A 276 14.34 20.98 -21.80
C THR A 276 14.17 21.89 -23.02
N VAL A 277 14.96 21.68 -24.08
CA VAL A 277 14.82 22.45 -25.32
C VAL A 277 13.51 22.06 -25.99
N VAL A 278 12.60 23.03 -26.05
CA VAL A 278 11.34 22.90 -26.79
C VAL A 278 11.69 22.84 -28.29
N PRO A 279 11.22 21.82 -29.03
CA PRO A 279 11.42 21.74 -30.47
C PRO A 279 10.87 22.98 -31.21
N GLU A 280 11.47 23.32 -32.34
CA GLU A 280 10.91 24.36 -33.21
C GLU A 280 9.65 23.78 -33.90
N GLY A 281 8.48 24.21 -33.44
CA GLY A 281 7.19 23.79 -33.99
C GLY A 281 6.94 24.38 -35.37
N HIS A 282 6.14 23.66 -36.17
CA HIS A 282 5.62 24.09 -37.46
C HIS A 282 4.15 24.55 -37.39
N ALA A 283 3.48 24.31 -36.26
CA ALA A 283 2.11 24.71 -36.00
C ALA A 283 1.97 26.25 -35.98
N ALA A 284 0.83 26.74 -36.47
CA ALA A 284 0.51 28.17 -36.45
C ALA A 284 0.25 28.72 -35.03
N GLY A 285 0.10 27.84 -34.04
CA GLY A 285 -0.17 28.15 -32.64
C GLY A 285 -0.98 27.06 -31.95
N PHE A 286 -1.20 27.21 -30.65
CA PHE A 286 -2.06 26.33 -29.87
C PHE A 286 -3.53 26.43 -30.35
N PRO A 287 -4.31 25.33 -30.38
CA PRO A 287 -5.73 25.34 -30.78
C PRO A 287 -6.65 25.99 -29.73
N ALA A 288 -6.39 27.25 -29.38
CA ALA A 288 -7.08 28.03 -28.34
C ALA A 288 -8.60 28.24 -28.57
N HIS A 289 -9.12 27.82 -29.73
CA HIS A 289 -10.56 27.85 -30.04
C HIS A 289 -11.33 26.68 -29.43
N LEU A 290 -10.66 25.61 -29.00
CA LEU A 290 -11.26 24.48 -28.29
C LEU A 290 -11.22 24.71 -26.78
N ASP A 291 -10.03 25.02 -26.26
CA ASP A 291 -9.77 25.42 -24.89
C ASP A 291 -8.53 26.34 -24.90
N PRO A 292 -8.45 27.40 -24.07
CA PRO A 292 -7.31 28.31 -24.08
C PRO A 292 -5.99 27.68 -23.65
N ASP A 293 -6.01 26.63 -22.81
CA ASP A 293 -4.82 26.13 -22.12
C ASP A 293 -4.60 24.61 -22.29
N ASP A 294 -5.65 23.79 -22.28
CA ASP A 294 -5.55 22.33 -22.36
C ASP A 294 -6.70 21.70 -23.15
N VAL A 295 -6.35 21.17 -24.33
CA VAL A 295 -7.29 20.43 -25.17
C VAL A 295 -7.21 18.94 -24.84
N SER A 296 -8.20 18.47 -24.09
CA SER A 296 -8.46 17.06 -23.87
C SER A 296 -9.18 16.37 -25.04
N LEU A 297 -8.70 15.18 -25.42
CA LEU A 297 -9.30 14.29 -26.40
C LEU A 297 -9.54 12.92 -25.77
N LYS A 298 -10.60 12.24 -26.21
CA LYS A 298 -10.86 10.83 -25.91
C LYS A 298 -11.02 10.06 -27.20
N LEU A 299 -10.21 9.02 -27.36
CA LEU A 299 -10.29 8.08 -28.47
C LEU A 299 -10.93 6.81 -27.90
N ALA A 300 -12.14 6.44 -28.30
CA ALA A 300 -12.88 5.35 -27.65
C ALA A 300 -13.68 4.49 -28.64
N GLY A 301 -13.80 3.20 -28.37
CA GLY A 301 -14.65 2.29 -29.14
C GLY A 301 -13.92 1.04 -29.64
N ALA A 302 -14.40 0.43 -30.71
CA ALA A 302 -13.87 -0.81 -31.30
C ALA A 302 -12.58 -0.58 -32.11
N GLY A 303 -11.66 0.22 -31.56
CA GLY A 303 -10.40 0.60 -32.20
C GLY A 303 -9.20 -0.24 -31.77
N GLY A 304 -9.30 -1.02 -30.68
CA GLY A 304 -8.18 -1.77 -30.11
C GLY A 304 -6.86 -0.98 -30.08
N ASP A 305 -5.77 -1.61 -30.55
CA ASP A 305 -4.45 -0.96 -30.70
C ASP A 305 -4.45 0.25 -31.66
N GLY A 306 -5.41 0.36 -32.58
CA GLY A 306 -5.54 1.51 -33.48
C GLY A 306 -5.87 2.80 -32.72
N ALA A 307 -6.78 2.73 -31.74
CA ALA A 307 -7.11 3.89 -30.89
C ALA A 307 -5.89 4.31 -30.05
N GLN A 308 -5.12 3.36 -29.55
CA GLN A 308 -3.91 3.60 -28.75
C GLN A 308 -2.78 4.18 -29.59
N THR A 309 -2.61 3.65 -30.80
CA THR A 309 -1.62 4.14 -31.75
C THR A 309 -1.94 5.58 -32.16
N ALA A 310 -3.20 5.88 -32.45
CA ALA A 310 -3.64 7.24 -32.76
C ALA A 310 -3.40 8.19 -31.58
N ALA A 311 -3.71 7.79 -30.35
CA ALA A 311 -3.46 8.59 -29.15
C ALA A 311 -1.96 8.88 -28.94
N MET A 312 -1.12 7.85 -29.08
CA MET A 312 0.34 7.99 -29.02
C MET A 312 0.87 8.92 -30.13
N LEU A 313 0.35 8.81 -31.35
CA LEU A 313 0.77 9.65 -32.47
C LEU A 313 0.38 11.12 -32.26
N ILE A 314 -0.83 11.40 -31.78
CA ILE A 314 -1.26 12.77 -31.42
C ILE A 314 -0.35 13.33 -30.34
N THR A 315 -0.08 12.55 -29.29
CA THR A 315 0.80 12.97 -28.18
C THR A 315 2.19 13.33 -28.68
N LYS A 316 2.80 12.45 -29.48
CA LYS A 316 4.14 12.69 -30.04
C LYS A 316 4.16 13.88 -31.01
N ALA A 317 3.11 14.05 -31.81
CA ALA A 317 2.99 15.20 -32.69
C ALA A 317 2.91 16.50 -31.88
N ALA A 318 2.07 16.56 -30.84
CA ALA A 318 1.97 17.72 -29.95
C ALA A 318 3.31 18.08 -29.28
N ILE A 319 4.03 17.08 -28.75
CA ILE A 319 5.36 17.28 -28.16
C ILE A 319 6.36 17.81 -29.20
N ASN A 320 6.34 17.29 -30.42
CA ASN A 320 7.21 17.76 -31.50
C ASN A 320 6.86 19.19 -31.98
N GLU A 321 5.63 19.65 -31.74
CA GLU A 321 5.19 21.02 -32.00
C GLU A 321 5.49 21.98 -30.83
N GLY A 322 6.11 21.47 -29.75
CA GLY A 322 6.50 22.25 -28.58
C GLY A 322 5.41 22.42 -27.53
N PHE A 323 4.32 21.65 -27.60
CA PHE A 323 3.28 21.58 -26.58
C PHE A 323 3.57 20.48 -25.57
N ASP A 324 3.05 20.62 -24.35
CA ASP A 324 3.06 19.50 -23.40
C ASP A 324 1.89 18.57 -23.70
N SER A 325 2.13 17.27 -23.55
CA SER A 325 1.12 16.28 -23.93
C SER A 325 1.36 14.95 -23.25
N THR A 326 0.25 14.28 -22.91
CA THR A 326 0.26 12.93 -22.36
C THR A 326 -0.84 12.11 -22.99
N HIS A 327 -0.69 10.78 -22.97
CA HIS A 327 -1.79 9.86 -23.19
C HIS A 327 -1.84 8.79 -22.11
N ILE A 328 -3.05 8.45 -21.69
CA ILE A 328 -3.31 7.29 -20.84
C ILE A 328 -4.02 6.22 -21.66
N PRO A 329 -3.39 5.06 -21.89
CA PRO A 329 -4.04 3.94 -22.52
C PRO A 329 -4.97 3.22 -21.53
N SER A 330 -6.16 2.83 -22.00
CA SER A 330 -7.05 1.92 -21.29
C SER A 330 -7.50 0.79 -22.21
N TYR A 331 -7.10 -0.42 -21.84
CA TYR A 331 -7.46 -1.64 -22.56
C TYR A 331 -8.58 -2.39 -21.83
N GLY A 332 -9.57 -2.85 -22.59
CA GLY A 332 -10.36 -4.02 -22.19
C GLY A 332 -9.51 -5.30 -22.26
N PRO A 333 -10.01 -6.44 -21.77
CA PRO A 333 -9.31 -7.72 -21.81
C PRO A 333 -8.93 -8.20 -23.24
N GLU A 334 -9.54 -7.64 -24.29
CA GLU A 334 -9.32 -8.00 -25.69
C GLU A 334 -8.40 -7.00 -26.43
N SER A 335 -7.09 -7.08 -26.21
CA SER A 335 -6.09 -6.09 -26.67
C SER A 335 -6.03 -5.88 -28.19
N ARG A 336 -6.42 -6.86 -29.03
CA ARG A 336 -6.24 -6.80 -30.49
C ARG A 336 -7.45 -6.31 -31.30
N GLY A 337 -8.62 -6.13 -30.69
CA GLY A 337 -9.83 -5.75 -31.44
C GLY A 337 -11.07 -5.47 -30.59
N GLY A 338 -10.94 -5.45 -29.27
CA GLY A 338 -12.04 -5.10 -28.38
C GLY A 338 -12.22 -3.59 -28.21
N THR A 339 -13.17 -3.25 -27.35
CA THR A 339 -13.37 -1.89 -26.89
C THR A 339 -12.11 -1.42 -26.16
N SER A 340 -11.56 -0.32 -26.60
CA SER A 340 -10.48 0.38 -25.92
C SER A 340 -10.81 1.85 -25.83
N TYR A 341 -10.15 2.55 -24.92
CA TYR A 341 -10.10 3.99 -25.00
C TYR A 341 -8.74 4.52 -24.59
N ALA A 342 -8.43 5.73 -25.04
CA ALA A 342 -7.25 6.47 -24.67
C ALA A 342 -7.65 7.92 -24.41
N ASP A 343 -7.19 8.44 -23.29
CA ASP A 343 -7.29 9.86 -22.98
C ASP A 343 -6.00 10.53 -23.46
N VAL A 344 -6.12 11.68 -24.12
CA VAL A 344 -5.00 12.48 -24.59
C VAL A 344 -5.21 13.91 -24.14
N HIS A 345 -4.16 14.56 -23.66
CA HIS A 345 -4.16 16.00 -23.40
C HIS A 345 -3.10 16.66 -24.25
N VAL A 346 -3.42 17.82 -24.81
CA VAL A 346 -2.48 18.70 -25.51
C VAL A 346 -2.61 20.06 -24.84
N ALA A 347 -1.58 20.44 -24.07
CA ALA A 347 -1.57 21.65 -23.26
C ALA A 347 -0.52 22.65 -23.74
N ALA A 348 -0.83 23.94 -23.62
CA ALA A 348 0.11 25.00 -23.96
C ALA A 348 1.31 25.06 -23.00
N THR A 349 1.18 24.51 -21.78
CA THR A 349 2.23 24.55 -20.74
C THR A 349 2.44 23.23 -20.02
N GLU A 350 1.62 22.87 -19.03
CA GLU A 350 1.76 21.63 -18.26
C GLU A 350 0.43 20.87 -18.23
N VAL A 351 0.46 19.57 -18.49
CA VAL A 351 -0.70 18.70 -18.27
C VAL A 351 -0.80 18.36 -16.78
N LEU A 352 -1.79 18.96 -16.10
CA LEU A 352 -2.01 18.77 -14.66
C LEU A 352 -2.72 17.45 -14.32
N ALA A 353 -3.57 16.96 -15.23
CA ALA A 353 -4.33 15.74 -15.05
C ALA A 353 -4.35 14.95 -16.36
N PRO A 354 -3.93 13.69 -16.37
CA PRO A 354 -3.82 12.93 -17.60
C PRO A 354 -5.13 12.23 -18.02
N ALA A 355 -6.19 12.33 -17.21
CA ALA A 355 -7.48 11.73 -17.45
C ALA A 355 -8.47 12.74 -18.05
N ALA A 356 -9.22 12.33 -19.07
CA ALA A 356 -10.17 13.17 -19.80
C ALA A 356 -11.62 12.69 -19.60
N PRO A 357 -12.24 12.84 -18.41
CA PRO A 357 -13.61 12.41 -18.19
C PRO A 357 -14.62 13.20 -19.04
N ASN A 358 -14.31 14.48 -19.32
CA ASN A 358 -15.10 15.38 -20.16
C ASN A 358 -14.23 15.89 -21.32
N PRO A 359 -14.06 15.13 -22.42
CA PRO A 359 -13.17 15.50 -23.50
C PRO A 359 -13.75 16.63 -24.36
N HIS A 360 -12.90 17.56 -24.82
CA HIS A 360 -13.28 18.54 -25.83
C HIS A 360 -13.53 17.88 -27.20
N VAL A 361 -12.75 16.84 -27.50
CA VAL A 361 -12.86 16.08 -28.75
C VAL A 361 -13.04 14.59 -28.45
N LEU A 362 -14.13 13.99 -28.94
CA LEU A 362 -14.35 12.55 -28.89
C LEU A 362 -14.19 11.94 -30.27
N LEU A 363 -13.24 11.02 -30.43
CA LEU A 363 -13.10 10.17 -31.61
C LEU A 363 -13.66 8.79 -31.27
N ALA A 364 -14.87 8.52 -31.78
CA ALA A 364 -15.55 7.25 -31.58
C ALA A 364 -15.25 6.26 -32.71
N PHE A 365 -14.61 5.13 -32.38
CA PHE A 365 -14.35 4.02 -33.29
C PHE A 365 -15.54 3.06 -33.28
N ASN A 366 -16.33 3.06 -34.35
CA ASN A 366 -17.40 2.09 -34.52
C ASN A 366 -16.84 0.76 -35.03
N ALA A 367 -17.44 -0.35 -34.56
CA ALA A 367 -17.19 -1.65 -35.17
C ALA A 367 -17.66 -1.63 -36.64
N PRO A 368 -16.99 -2.36 -37.55
CA PRO A 368 -17.40 -2.50 -38.94
C PRO A 368 -18.85 -2.96 -39.12
#